data_AF-A0A4U0VNJ9-F1
#
_entry.id   AF-A0A4U0VNJ9-F1
#
_cell.length_a   1.000
_cell.length_b   1.000
_cell.length_c   1.000
_cell.angle_alpha   90.00
_cell.angle_beta   90.00
_cell.angle_gamma   90.00
#
_symmetry.space_group_name_H-M   'P 1'
#
loop_
_entity.id
_entity.type
_entity.pdbx_description
1 polymer ?
#
loop_
_entity_poly.entity_id
_entity_poly.type
_entity_poly.pdbx_seq_one_letter_code
_entity_poly.pdbx_strand_id
1 'polypeptide(L)' 'MSFYFTMFGMRAWPTPFLRPMWPFMVGGAMTFYLVAKAQAGMIAVEPYKSDPKNPHRVPVAAH' A
#
# COMPACT_ATOMS: atom_id res chain seq x y z
N MET A 1 50.17 1.83 10.17
CA MET A 1 49.58 2.79 9.23
C MET A 1 48.24 2.25 8.77
N SER A 2 47.14 2.56 9.47
CA SER A 2 45.79 2.16 9.04
C SER A 2 44.77 3.12 9.62
N PHE A 3 44.28 4.05 8.80
CA PHE A 3 43.12 4.90 9.10
C PHE A 3 42.49 5.32 7.77
N TYR A 4 41.84 4.38 7.09
CA TYR A 4 40.95 4.71 5.98
C TYR A 4 39.57 4.15 6.31
N PHE A 5 38.56 5.01 6.13
CA PHE A 5 37.12 4.72 6.11
C PHE A 5 36.46 4.32 7.44
N THR A 6 35.86 5.29 8.14
CA THR A 6 34.52 5.13 8.76
C THR A 6 33.99 6.53 9.09
N MET A 7 33.30 7.19 8.12
CA MET A 7 32.74 8.53 8.34
C MET A 7 31.34 8.53 8.96
N PHE A 8 30.61 7.42 8.98
CA PHE A 8 29.30 7.33 9.65
C PHE A 8 29.03 5.88 10.08
N GLY A 9 29.20 5.58 11.37
CA GLY A 9 28.68 4.34 11.95
C GLY A 9 27.15 4.30 11.90
N MET A 10 26.54 3.12 12.11
CA MET A 10 25.08 2.88 12.14
C MET A 10 24.41 3.54 13.36
N ARG A 11 24.48 4.87 13.46
CA ARG A 11 23.81 5.67 14.47
C ARG A 11 22.61 6.33 13.81
N ALA A 12 21.42 6.17 14.40
CA ALA A 12 20.22 6.84 13.92
C ALA A 12 20.32 8.35 14.21
N TRP A 13 20.22 9.17 13.17
CA TRP A 13 20.21 10.62 13.27
C TRP A 13 18.77 11.12 13.07
N PRO A 14 18.31 12.13 13.84
CA PRO A 14 16.94 12.65 13.73
C PRO A 14 16.78 13.51 12.47
N THR A 15 16.73 12.86 11.31
CA THR A 15 16.52 13.52 10.02
C THR A 15 15.05 13.86 9.84
N PRO A 16 14.70 15.10 9.43
CA PRO A 16 13.33 15.50 9.24
C PRO A 16 12.75 14.85 7.96
N PHE A 17 12.29 13.60 8.06
CA PHE A 17 11.71 12.87 6.93
C PHE A 17 10.21 13.15 6.75
N LEU A 18 9.47 13.28 7.86
CA LEU A 18 8.01 13.38 7.82
C LEU A 18 7.52 14.70 7.20
N ARG A 19 8.21 15.81 7.49
CA ARG A 19 7.88 17.16 6.98
C ARG A 19 7.90 17.29 5.45
N PRO A 20 8.90 16.78 4.73
CA PRO A 20 8.85 16.76 3.27
C PRO A 20 8.02 15.59 2.70
N MET A 21 7.90 14.47 3.42
CA MET A 21 7.21 13.27 2.88
C MET A 21 5.69 13.26 3.00
N TRP A 22 5.09 14.06 3.88
CA TRP A 22 3.63 13.97 4.13
C TRP A 22 2.75 14.14 2.88
N PRO A 23 3.06 14.99 1.87
CA PRO A 23 2.21 15.10 0.68
C PRO A 23 2.18 13.80 -0.13
N PHE A 24 3.31 13.09 -0.19
CA PHE A 24 3.41 11.80 -0.86
C PHE A 24 2.68 10.70 -0.08
N MET A 25 2.75 10.72 1.25
CA MET A 25 1.99 9.78 2.07
C MET A 25 0.49 10.00 1.93
N VAL A 26 0.05 11.27 1.89
CA VAL A 26 -1.36 11.61 1.63
C VAL A 26 -1.79 11.17 0.24
N GLY A 27 -1.01 11.49 -0.80
CA GLY A 27 -1.29 11.05 -2.17
C GLY A 27 -1.35 9.53 -2.32
N GLY A 28 -0.43 8.82 -1.66
CA GLY A 28 -0.41 7.35 -1.61
C GLY A 28 -1.64 6.79 -0.91
N ALA A 29 -2.01 7.33 0.25
CA ALA A 29 -3.22 6.92 0.97
C ALA A 29 -4.49 7.18 0.16
N MET A 30 -4.59 8.34 -0.50
CA MET A 30 -5.71 8.66 -1.38
C MET A 30 -5.80 7.71 -2.57
N THR A 31 -4.67 7.46 -3.25
CA THR A 31 -4.61 6.55 -4.40
C THR A 31 -5.01 5.14 -3.98
N PHE A 32 -4.49 4.66 -2.84
CA PHE A 32 -4.83 3.36 -2.30
C PHE A 32 -6.33 3.23 -2.01
N TYR A 33 -6.93 4.24 -1.37
CA TYR A 33 -8.37 4.26 -1.10
C TYR A 33 -9.21 4.23 -2.38
N LEU A 34 -8.87 5.06 -3.36
CA LEU A 34 -9.60 5.11 -4.63
C LEU A 34 -9.48 3.81 -5.42
N VAL A 35 -8.28 3.25 -5.51
CA VAL A 35 -8.05 1.96 -6.18
C VAL A 35 -8.80 0.84 -5.47
N ALA A 36 -8.79 0.80 -4.14
CA ALA A 36 -9.54 -0.20 -3.38
C ALA A 36 -11.05 -0.13 -3.66
N LYS A 37 -11.62 1.09 -3.74
CA LYS A 37 -13.04 1.27 -4.10
C LYS A 37 -13.33 0.90 -5.55
N ALA A 38 -12.46 1.28 -6.48
CA ALA A 38 -12.60 0.90 -7.88
C ALA A 38 -12.55 -0.63 -8.06
N GLN A 39 -11.60 -1.30 -7.42
CA GLN A 39 -11.48 -2.75 -7.43
C GLN A 39 -12.74 -3.43 -6.89
N ALA A 40 -13.27 -2.97 -5.75
CA ALA A 40 -14.50 -3.51 -5.18
C ALA A 40 -15.72 -3.40 -6.12
N GLY A 41 -15.80 -2.33 -6.92
CA GLY A 41 -16.84 -2.19 -7.95
C GLY A 41 -16.62 -3.12 -9.15
N MET A 42 -15.37 -3.24 -9.63
CA MET A 42 -15.04 -4.04 -10.81
C MET A 42 -15.21 -5.54 -10.60
N ILE A 43 -14.96 -6.05 -9.40
CA ILE A 43 -15.15 -7.47 -9.08
C ILE A 43 -16.62 -7.83 -8.81
N ALA A 44 -17.50 -6.84 -8.68
CA ALA A 44 -18.93 -7.06 -8.41
C ALA A 44 -19.77 -7.20 -9.70
N VAL A 45 -19.21 -6.89 -10.88
CA VAL A 45 -19.91 -7.03 -12.17
C VAL A 45 -19.80 -8.46 -12.73
N GLU A 46 -20.75 -8.85 -13.56
CA GLU A 46 -20.70 -10.08 -14.36
C GLU A 46 -19.69 -9.86 -15.49
N PRO A 47 -18.66 -10.71 -15.73
CA PRO A 47 -18.43 -12.13 -15.38
C PRO A 47 -17.54 -12.39 -14.14
N TYR A 48 -17.00 -11.35 -13.50
CA TYR A 48 -16.02 -11.50 -12.41
C TYR A 48 -16.66 -11.85 -11.07
N LYS A 49 -17.96 -11.58 -10.91
CA LYS A 49 -18.74 -11.93 -9.73
C LYS A 49 -18.78 -13.44 -9.45
N SER A 50 -18.81 -14.25 -10.50
CA SER A 50 -18.87 -15.73 -10.43
C SER A 50 -17.50 -16.40 -10.48
N ASP A 51 -16.41 -15.64 -10.59
CA ASP A 51 -15.05 -16.20 -10.64
C ASP A 51 -14.67 -16.79 -9.26
N PRO A 52 -14.20 -18.05 -9.20
CA PRO A 52 -13.78 -18.71 -7.97
C PRO A 52 -12.57 -18.03 -7.29
N LYS A 53 -11.87 -17.10 -7.94
CA LYS A 53 -10.77 -16.32 -7.35
C LYS A 53 -11.25 -15.02 -6.70
N ASN A 54 -12.49 -14.60 -6.94
CA ASN A 54 -13.02 -13.37 -6.38
C ASN A 54 -13.09 -13.48 -4.84
N PRO A 55 -12.39 -12.62 -4.07
CA PRO A 55 -12.44 -12.69 -2.61
C PRO A 55 -13.79 -12.28 -2.03
N HIS A 56 -14.65 -11.59 -2.80
CA HIS A 56 -15.99 -11.18 -2.40
C HIS A 56 -17.09 -12.13 -2.87
N ARG A 57 -16.74 -13.33 -3.35
CA ARG A 57 -17.71 -14.37 -3.67
C ARG A 57 -18.51 -14.72 -2.41
N VAL A 58 -19.78 -14.32 -2.38
CA VAL A 58 -20.72 -14.75 -1.33
C VAL A 58 -20.99 -16.24 -1.59
N PRO A 59 -20.64 -17.17 -0.68
CA PRO A 59 -21.04 -18.55 -0.84
C PRO A 59 -22.57 -18.60 -0.89
N VAL A 60 -23.12 -19.34 -1.87
CA VAL A 60 -24.57 -19.43 -2.17
C VAL A 60 -25.43 -19.86 -0.95
N ALA A 61 -24.81 -20.28 0.17
CA ALA A 61 -25.46 -20.68 1.40
C ALA A 61 -25.79 -19.55 2.41
N ALA A 62 -25.48 -18.28 2.11
CA ALA A 62 -25.71 -17.16 3.04
C ALA A 62 -26.98 -16.32 2.74
N HIS A 63 -27.97 -16.93 2.09
CA HIS A 63 -29.32 -16.37 1.92
C HIS A 63 -30.37 -17.35 2.46
#